data_AF-A0A9W9JJE6-F1
#
_entry.id   AF-A0A9W9JJE6-F1
#
_cell.length_a   1.000
_cell.length_b   1.000
_cell.length_c   1.000
_cell.angle_alpha   90.00
_cell.angle_beta   90.00
_cell.angle_gamma   90.00
#
_symmetry.space_group_name_H-M   'P 1'
#
loop_
_entity.id
_entity.type
_entity.pdbx_description
1 polymer ?
#
loop_
_entity_poly.entity_id
_entity_poly.type
_entity_poly.pdbx_seq_one_letter_code
_entity_poly.pdbx_strand_id
1 'polypeptide(L)'
;MVSFTALFTSGLLATTAFAAPVQVQKRSTSKRGAAYNDITTVSPLASTGAVSWAYNWDMWLYGVLPSGVSYVPMLRSSSDFGGWFTAIQTALSSGSEYILGFNEPDMTSQANMSPSEAASYYNQYITPYSGQAKLISPAVTSSTTPGMGLSWFTEFMGSCSSCGITGLAVHWYGNTAEEFESFVTQAISTAQQYGLSEVWVSEFALNSDVSGTGDPATTAAFLNTVLPWLDSQDMVSHYSYFMCAENYLLNGNTLNAAGEAYTSTSS
;
A
#
# COMPACT_ATOMS: atom_id res chain seq x y z
N MET A 1 -79.55 -35.63 -22.39
CA MET A 1 -79.19 -34.43 -23.18
C MET A 1 -78.76 -33.34 -22.22
N VAL A 2 -77.55 -32.79 -22.42
CA VAL A 2 -76.93 -31.58 -21.81
C VAL A 2 -76.68 -31.67 -20.28
N SER A 3 -75.49 -32.10 -19.78
CA SER A 3 -74.18 -31.41 -19.69
C SER A 3 -74.23 -30.04 -19.00
N PHE A 4 -73.54 -29.88 -17.85
CA PHE A 4 -72.77 -28.67 -17.52
C PHE A 4 -71.77 -29.00 -16.41
N THR A 5 -70.51 -29.16 -16.81
CA THR A 5 -69.34 -29.25 -15.92
C THR A 5 -68.87 -27.83 -15.60
N ALA A 6 -68.89 -27.43 -14.34
CA ALA A 6 -68.33 -26.15 -13.90
C ALA A 6 -66.83 -26.32 -13.62
N LEU A 7 -65.99 -25.66 -14.43
CA LEU A 7 -64.56 -25.48 -14.14
C LEU A 7 -64.39 -24.36 -13.09
N PHE A 8 -63.75 -24.67 -11.97
CA PHE A 8 -63.18 -23.68 -11.07
C PHE A 8 -61.76 -23.34 -11.55
N THR A 9 -61.58 -22.12 -12.04
CA THR A 9 -60.26 -21.53 -12.34
C THR A 9 -59.73 -20.84 -11.08
N SER A 10 -58.80 -21.49 -10.39
CA SER A 10 -57.98 -20.88 -9.33
C SER A 10 -56.93 -19.97 -9.96
N GLY A 11 -57.07 -18.65 -9.79
CA GLY A 11 -56.08 -17.66 -10.20
C GLY A 11 -54.85 -17.69 -9.28
N LEU A 12 -53.69 -18.04 -9.83
CA LEU A 12 -52.40 -17.94 -9.16
C LEU A 12 -51.91 -16.48 -9.23
N LEU A 13 -51.86 -15.78 -8.11
CA LEU A 13 -51.21 -14.47 -8.00
C LEU A 13 -49.69 -14.68 -7.88
N ALA A 14 -48.96 -14.47 -8.97
CA ALA A 14 -47.50 -14.45 -8.96
C ALA A 14 -47.01 -13.10 -8.43
N THR A 15 -46.53 -13.07 -7.19
CA THR A 15 -45.81 -11.92 -6.64
C THR A 15 -44.36 -11.94 -7.14
N THR A 16 -44.03 -11.07 -8.10
CA THR A 16 -42.65 -10.82 -8.50
C THR A 16 -41.97 -9.96 -7.42
N ALA A 17 -41.10 -10.57 -6.62
CA ALA A 17 -40.19 -9.82 -5.76
C ALA A 17 -39.13 -9.16 -6.66
N PHE A 18 -39.16 -7.83 -6.77
CA PHE A 18 -38.06 -7.08 -7.36
C PHE A 18 -36.88 -7.11 -6.38
N ALA A 19 -35.87 -7.93 -6.67
CA ALA A 19 -34.57 -7.80 -6.02
C ALA A 19 -33.96 -6.46 -6.47
N ALA A 20 -33.85 -5.50 -5.55
CA ALA A 20 -33.07 -4.30 -5.80
C ALA A 20 -31.62 -4.72 -6.10
N PRO A 21 -30.95 -4.12 -7.10
CA PRO A 21 -29.55 -4.40 -7.33
C PRO A 21 -28.79 -4.04 -6.05
N VAL A 22 -28.13 -5.04 -5.45
CA VAL A 22 -27.09 -4.78 -4.45
C VAL A 22 -26.09 -3.88 -5.15
N GLN A 23 -26.00 -2.62 -4.72
CA GLN A 23 -24.89 -1.78 -5.14
C GLN A 23 -23.63 -2.42 -4.59
N VAL A 24 -22.94 -3.18 -5.44
CA VAL A 24 -21.56 -3.55 -5.20
C VAL A 24 -20.82 -2.23 -5.08
N GLN A 25 -20.48 -1.83 -3.86
CA GLN A 25 -19.53 -0.74 -3.65
C GLN A 25 -18.31 -1.09 -4.49
N LYS A 26 -18.05 -0.28 -5.52
CA LYS A 26 -16.85 -0.38 -6.34
C LYS A 26 -15.68 -0.17 -5.37
N ARG A 27 -15.07 -1.27 -4.91
CA ARG A 27 -13.84 -1.23 -4.10
C ARG A 27 -12.89 -0.34 -4.90
N SER A 28 -12.44 0.77 -4.30
CA SER A 28 -11.51 1.69 -4.97
C SER A 28 -10.30 0.85 -5.40
N THR A 29 -10.09 0.71 -6.71
CA THR A 29 -8.93 0.02 -7.29
C THR A 29 -7.71 0.93 -7.31
N SER A 30 -7.72 1.99 -6.49
CA SER A 30 -6.63 2.93 -6.43
C SER A 30 -5.38 2.27 -5.86
N LYS A 31 -4.23 2.65 -6.42
CA LYS A 31 -2.90 2.26 -5.95
C LYS A 31 -2.41 3.15 -4.80
N ARG A 32 -3.11 4.26 -4.51
CA ARG A 32 -2.68 5.30 -3.58
C ARG A 32 -2.91 4.92 -2.13
N GLY A 33 -1.87 5.09 -1.33
CA GLY A 33 -1.84 4.82 0.09
C GLY A 33 -1.79 6.09 0.94
N ALA A 34 -1.87 5.89 2.25
CA ALA A 34 -1.55 6.90 3.25
C ALA A 34 -0.51 6.35 4.23
N ALA A 35 0.71 6.86 4.15
CA ALA A 35 1.75 6.71 5.17
C ALA A 35 1.45 7.70 6.31
N TYR A 36 1.10 7.27 7.52
CA TYR A 36 0.64 8.16 8.59
C TYR A 36 1.34 7.89 9.93
N ASN A 37 1.41 8.92 10.78
CA ASN A 37 1.77 8.78 12.19
C ASN A 37 0.54 9.01 13.08
N ASP A 38 -0.26 10.03 12.76
CA ASP A 38 -1.56 10.30 13.37
C ASP A 38 -2.66 9.77 12.46
N ILE A 39 -3.44 8.79 12.93
CA ILE A 39 -4.50 8.16 12.13
C ILE A 39 -5.57 9.15 11.68
N THR A 40 -5.76 10.27 12.38
CA THR A 40 -6.79 11.25 12.04
C THR A 40 -6.49 11.99 10.73
N THR A 41 -5.21 12.06 10.33
CA THR A 41 -4.78 12.72 9.09
C THR A 41 -5.18 11.94 7.84
N VAL A 42 -5.49 10.65 7.96
CA VAL A 42 -5.92 9.79 6.83
C VAL A 42 -7.30 10.21 6.31
N SER A 43 -8.18 10.71 7.19
CA SER A 43 -9.56 11.03 6.84
C SER A 43 -9.70 12.09 5.73
N PRO A 44 -8.98 13.24 5.78
CA PRO A 44 -8.97 14.21 4.69
C PRO A 44 -8.63 13.59 3.32
N LEU A 45 -7.60 12.74 3.24
CA LEU A 45 -7.18 12.12 1.98
C LEU A 45 -8.20 11.08 1.50
N ALA A 46 -8.65 10.20 2.39
CA ALA A 46 -9.57 9.11 2.07
C ALA A 46 -10.96 9.61 1.66
N SER A 47 -11.38 10.80 2.11
CA SER A 47 -12.69 11.38 1.80
C SER A 47 -12.94 11.58 0.30
N THR A 48 -11.88 11.65 -0.50
CA THR A 48 -11.92 11.75 -1.97
C THR A 48 -12.18 10.41 -2.67
N GLY A 49 -12.04 9.29 -1.95
CA GLY A 49 -12.05 7.93 -2.52
C GLY A 49 -10.74 7.53 -3.22
N ALA A 50 -9.76 8.44 -3.28
CA ALA A 50 -8.49 8.19 -3.95
C ALA A 50 -7.57 7.26 -3.14
N VAL A 51 -7.64 7.25 -1.80
CA VAL A 51 -6.81 6.37 -0.96
C VAL A 51 -7.54 5.07 -0.65
N SER A 52 -6.87 3.93 -0.87
CA SER A 52 -7.43 2.58 -0.67
C SER A 52 -6.72 1.76 0.42
N TRP A 53 -5.54 2.19 0.84
CA TRP A 53 -4.75 1.53 1.87
C TRP A 53 -3.96 2.52 2.73
N ALA A 54 -3.53 2.10 3.91
CA ALA A 54 -2.73 2.92 4.80
C ALA A 54 -1.76 2.07 5.63
N TYR A 55 -0.61 2.65 5.98
CA TYR A 55 0.37 2.06 6.88
C TYR A 55 1.05 3.16 7.72
N ASN A 56 1.67 2.78 8.82
CA ASN A 56 2.22 3.72 9.81
C ASN A 56 3.59 3.28 10.37
N TRP A 57 4.34 2.51 9.59
CA TRP A 57 5.59 1.89 10.04
C TRP A 57 5.49 1.03 11.29
N ASP A 58 4.28 0.58 11.65
CA ASP A 58 4.05 -0.26 12.83
C ASP A 58 3.31 -1.54 12.40
N MET A 59 3.29 -2.50 13.32
CA MET A 59 2.46 -3.70 13.23
C MET A 59 1.02 -3.44 13.70
N TRP A 60 0.78 -2.34 14.42
CA TRP A 60 -0.53 -1.96 14.96
C TRP A 60 -1.12 -0.71 14.29
N LEU A 61 -2.44 -0.76 14.06
CA LEU A 61 -3.21 0.32 13.44
C LEU A 61 -3.38 1.57 14.32
N TYR A 62 -3.47 1.41 15.65
CA TYR A 62 -3.76 2.48 16.61
C TYR A 62 -4.99 3.36 16.30
N GLY A 63 -6.13 2.73 15.97
CA GLY A 63 -7.41 3.43 15.86
C GLY A 63 -8.33 2.78 14.84
N VAL A 64 -9.12 3.60 14.15
CA VAL A 64 -10.05 3.17 13.10
C VAL A 64 -9.78 3.99 11.84
N LEU A 65 -9.55 3.30 10.72
CA LEU A 65 -9.40 3.93 9.42
C LEU A 65 -10.77 4.27 8.81
N PRO A 66 -10.83 5.25 7.90
CA PRO A 66 -12.01 5.50 7.09
C PRO A 66 -12.44 4.24 6.31
N SER A 67 -13.75 4.11 6.07
CA SER A 67 -14.28 3.01 5.27
C SER A 67 -13.64 2.98 3.87
N GLY A 68 -13.26 1.79 3.41
CA GLY A 68 -12.61 1.60 2.11
C GLY A 68 -11.09 1.71 2.14
N VAL A 69 -10.49 2.08 3.28
CA VAL A 69 -9.03 2.09 3.48
C VAL A 69 -8.62 0.86 4.29
N SER A 70 -7.78 0.01 3.69
CA SER A 70 -7.26 -1.20 4.37
C SER A 70 -5.94 -0.92 5.06
N TYR A 71 -5.76 -1.43 6.29
CA TYR A 71 -4.48 -1.31 6.99
C TYR A 71 -3.48 -2.38 6.50
N VAL A 72 -2.23 -1.97 6.31
CA VAL A 72 -1.12 -2.86 5.98
C VAL A 72 -0.11 -2.86 7.15
N PRO A 73 -0.01 -3.95 7.93
CA PRO A 73 0.95 -4.04 9.01
C PRO A 73 2.38 -4.18 8.46
N MET A 74 3.33 -3.58 9.17
CA MET A 74 4.76 -3.66 8.88
C MET A 74 5.51 -4.28 10.06
N LEU A 75 6.37 -5.26 9.79
CA LEU A 75 7.39 -5.65 10.75
C LEU A 75 8.59 -4.73 10.58
N ARG A 76 8.58 -3.55 11.23
CA ARG A 76 9.52 -2.48 10.92
C ARG A 76 10.96 -2.85 11.25
N SER A 77 11.22 -3.40 12.44
CA SER A 77 12.58 -3.78 12.86
C SER A 77 12.59 -4.89 13.92
N SER A 78 13.78 -5.27 14.40
CA SER A 78 13.94 -6.28 15.46
C SER A 78 13.32 -5.89 16.80
N SER A 79 13.04 -4.60 17.04
CA SER A 79 12.32 -4.15 18.23
C SER A 79 10.90 -4.73 18.33
N ASP A 80 10.32 -5.13 17.20
CA ASP A 80 8.89 -5.42 17.10
C ASP A 80 8.59 -6.92 17.27
N PHE A 81 9.63 -7.77 17.30
CA PHE A 81 9.51 -9.23 17.35
C PHE A 81 8.66 -9.75 18.50
N GLY A 82 8.74 -9.12 19.68
CA GLY A 82 8.00 -9.56 20.87
C GLY A 82 6.47 -9.47 20.72
N GLY A 83 5.97 -8.51 19.94
CA GLY A 83 4.54 -8.30 19.71
C GLY A 83 4.01 -8.86 18.38
N TRP A 84 4.91 -9.15 17.45
CA TRP A 84 4.59 -9.40 16.04
C TRP A 84 3.51 -10.45 15.81
N PHE A 85 3.64 -11.64 16.42
CA PHE A 85 2.69 -12.74 16.19
C PHE A 85 1.26 -12.40 16.61
N THR A 86 1.08 -11.57 17.65
CA THR A 86 -0.25 -11.13 18.09
C THR A 86 -0.80 -10.05 17.17
N ALA A 87 0.06 -9.08 16.79
CA ALA A 87 -0.30 -7.99 15.90
C ALA A 87 -0.77 -8.49 14.55
N ILE A 88 -0.02 -9.40 13.94
CA ILE A 88 -0.31 -9.89 12.60
C ILE A 88 -1.56 -10.78 12.56
N GLN A 89 -1.81 -11.60 13.58
CA GLN A 89 -3.09 -12.32 13.70
C GLN A 89 -4.27 -11.35 13.78
N THR A 90 -4.12 -10.26 14.53
CA THR A 90 -5.14 -9.21 14.63
C THR A 90 -5.37 -8.55 13.27
N ALA A 91 -4.31 -8.14 12.57
CA ALA A 91 -4.40 -7.51 11.27
C ALA A 91 -5.05 -8.42 10.20
N LEU A 92 -4.60 -9.68 10.10
CA LEU A 92 -5.17 -10.66 9.17
C LEU A 92 -6.65 -10.94 9.46
N SER A 93 -7.03 -11.10 10.74
CA SER A 93 -8.43 -11.28 11.13
C SER A 93 -9.31 -10.05 10.86
N SER A 94 -8.69 -8.87 10.76
CA SER A 94 -9.32 -7.60 10.42
C SER A 94 -9.34 -7.33 8.91
N GLY A 95 -8.87 -8.28 8.08
CA GLY A 95 -8.95 -8.22 6.63
C GLY A 95 -7.72 -7.64 5.93
N SER A 96 -6.57 -7.49 6.61
CA SER A 96 -5.32 -7.15 5.94
C SER A 96 -4.93 -8.26 4.95
N GLU A 97 -4.76 -7.90 3.68
CA GLU A 97 -4.39 -8.83 2.59
C GLU A 97 -2.86 -8.84 2.33
N TYR A 98 -2.13 -7.93 2.98
CA TYR A 98 -0.71 -7.64 2.75
C TYR A 98 0.08 -7.53 4.05
N ILE A 99 1.37 -7.87 3.99
CA ILE A 99 2.34 -7.71 5.08
C ILE A 99 3.60 -7.04 4.52
N LEU A 100 4.00 -5.92 5.11
CA LEU A 100 5.25 -5.22 4.76
C LEU A 100 6.42 -5.75 5.62
N GLY A 101 7.56 -5.96 4.96
CA GLY A 101 8.81 -6.33 5.62
C GLY A 101 9.51 -5.16 6.32
N PHE A 102 10.77 -5.38 6.71
CA PHE A 102 11.59 -4.41 7.46
C PHE A 102 11.73 -3.08 6.74
N ASN A 103 11.80 -1.99 7.52
CA ASN A 103 11.95 -0.64 7.01
C ASN A 103 13.42 -0.25 6.86
N GLU A 104 13.86 -0.04 5.62
CA GLU A 104 15.21 0.40 5.27
C GLU A 104 16.29 -0.40 6.01
N PRO A 105 16.30 -1.74 5.91
CA PRO A 105 17.32 -2.56 6.55
C PRO A 105 18.73 -2.22 6.05
N ASP A 106 18.84 -1.62 4.87
CA ASP A 106 20.08 -1.11 4.29
C ASP A 106 20.62 0.17 4.93
N MET A 107 19.87 0.82 5.83
CA MET A 107 20.30 2.02 6.55
C MET A 107 20.59 1.76 8.03
N THR A 108 21.73 2.27 8.50
CA THR A 108 22.17 2.12 9.90
C THR A 108 21.28 2.84 10.92
N SER A 109 20.57 3.89 10.49
CA SER A 109 19.63 4.65 11.33
C SER A 109 18.23 4.05 11.40
N GLN A 110 17.98 2.95 10.67
CA GLN A 110 16.66 2.35 10.49
C GLN A 110 16.64 0.93 11.03
N ALA A 111 16.10 -0.06 10.30
CA ALA A 111 16.10 -1.45 10.76
C ALA A 111 17.52 -2.03 10.86
N ASN A 112 18.47 -1.53 10.06
CA ASN A 112 19.91 -1.85 10.12
C ASN A 112 20.20 -3.37 10.20
N MET A 113 19.94 -4.07 9.10
CA MET A 113 20.11 -5.53 9.03
C MET A 113 20.97 -5.90 7.82
N SER A 114 21.87 -6.86 8.00
CA SER A 114 22.51 -7.50 6.86
C SER A 114 21.48 -8.31 6.05
N PRO A 115 21.70 -8.54 4.75
CA PRO A 115 20.78 -9.33 3.93
C PRO A 115 20.49 -10.74 4.48
N SER A 116 21.52 -11.43 5.01
CA SER A 116 21.37 -12.77 5.57
C SER A 116 20.62 -12.78 6.90
N GLU A 117 20.84 -11.77 7.75
CA GLU A 117 20.10 -11.59 9.00
C GLU A 117 18.63 -11.30 8.72
N ALA A 118 18.35 -10.37 7.80
CA ALA A 118 16.99 -10.07 7.38
C ALA A 118 16.30 -11.30 6.78
N ALA A 119 16.98 -12.12 5.97
CA ALA A 119 16.40 -13.35 5.43
C ALA A 119 16.06 -14.38 6.52
N SER A 120 16.91 -14.52 7.54
CA SER A 120 16.64 -15.38 8.70
C SER A 120 15.37 -14.93 9.44
N TYR A 121 15.29 -13.64 9.77
CA TYR A 121 14.12 -13.10 10.48
C TYR A 121 12.87 -13.09 9.61
N TYR A 122 12.97 -12.81 8.31
CA TYR A 122 11.83 -12.87 7.39
C TYR A 122 11.25 -14.29 7.38
N ASN A 123 12.10 -15.31 7.31
CA ASN A 123 11.68 -16.72 7.41
C ASN A 123 11.01 -17.07 8.73
N GLN A 124 11.49 -16.51 9.83
CA GLN A 124 10.94 -16.79 11.15
C GLN A 124 9.61 -16.08 11.40
N TYR A 125 9.49 -14.81 10.98
CA TYR A 125 8.40 -13.93 11.41
C TYR A 125 7.39 -13.63 10.30
N ILE A 126 7.76 -13.62 9.02
CA ILE A 126 6.87 -13.19 7.93
C ILE A 126 6.45 -14.35 7.03
N THR A 127 7.40 -15.19 6.59
CA THR A 127 7.15 -16.36 5.74
C THR A 127 6.03 -17.29 6.24
N PRO A 128 5.81 -17.52 7.55
CA PRO A 128 4.71 -18.37 8.02
C PRO A 128 3.30 -17.92 7.58
N TYR A 129 3.15 -16.67 7.13
CA TYR A 129 1.89 -16.10 6.64
C TYR A 129 1.72 -16.20 5.12
N SER A 130 2.66 -16.85 4.42
CA SER A 130 2.52 -17.14 2.99
C SER A 130 1.23 -17.93 2.73
N GLY A 131 0.45 -17.49 1.74
CA GLY A 131 -0.87 -18.05 1.44
C GLY A 131 -2.01 -17.54 2.31
N GLN A 132 -1.72 -16.82 3.40
CA GLN A 132 -2.72 -16.07 4.19
C GLN A 132 -2.75 -14.59 3.80
N ALA A 133 -1.59 -14.04 3.43
CA ALA A 133 -1.42 -12.71 2.89
C ALA A 133 -0.33 -12.70 1.80
N LYS A 134 -0.31 -11.62 1.02
CA LYS A 134 0.81 -11.29 0.14
C LYS A 134 1.96 -10.70 0.96
N LEU A 135 3.14 -11.27 0.79
CA LEU A 135 4.32 -10.94 1.57
C LEU A 135 5.20 -9.99 0.76
N ILE A 136 5.32 -8.75 1.20
CA ILE A 136 6.13 -7.74 0.54
C ILE A 136 7.52 -7.75 1.16
N SER A 137 8.55 -7.55 0.33
CA SER A 137 9.94 -7.53 0.78
C SER A 137 10.19 -6.46 1.85
N PRO A 138 11.34 -6.51 2.54
CA PRO A 138 11.85 -5.32 3.19
C PRO A 138 11.91 -4.14 2.20
N ALA A 139 11.56 -2.95 2.67
CA ALA A 139 11.57 -1.73 1.86
C ALA A 139 12.97 -1.12 1.88
N VAL A 140 13.64 -1.10 0.72
CA VAL A 140 15.01 -0.59 0.60
C VAL A 140 15.04 0.86 0.10
N THR A 141 16.10 1.59 0.42
CA THR A 141 16.29 2.96 -0.08
C THR A 141 16.53 3.00 -1.60
N SER A 142 16.52 4.21 -2.17
CA SER A 142 16.98 4.47 -3.54
C SER A 142 18.50 4.63 -3.67
N SER A 143 19.29 4.28 -2.65
CA SER A 143 20.75 4.39 -2.68
C SER A 143 21.35 3.49 -3.77
N THR A 144 22.34 4.04 -4.48
CA THR A 144 23.16 3.30 -5.47
C THR A 144 24.50 2.83 -4.88
N THR A 145 24.72 3.06 -3.59
CA THR A 145 25.91 2.57 -2.88
C THR A 145 25.89 1.04 -2.83
N PRO A 146 26.97 0.34 -3.18
CA PRO A 146 27.03 -1.12 -3.06
C PRO A 146 26.66 -1.60 -1.67
N GLY A 147 25.80 -2.63 -1.59
CA GLY A 147 25.24 -3.12 -0.33
C GLY A 147 24.09 -2.30 0.24
N MET A 148 23.57 -1.29 -0.50
CA MET A 148 22.35 -0.55 -0.18
C MET A 148 21.33 -0.62 -1.34
N GLY A 149 20.10 -0.18 -1.08
CA GLY A 149 19.04 -0.12 -2.08
C GLY A 149 18.81 -1.44 -2.80
N LEU A 150 18.69 -1.40 -4.14
CA LEU A 150 18.48 -2.60 -4.96
C LEU A 150 19.65 -3.59 -4.91
N SER A 151 20.87 -3.13 -4.59
CA SER A 151 22.02 -4.01 -4.34
C SER A 151 21.78 -4.86 -3.09
N TRP A 152 21.36 -4.24 -1.99
CA TRP A 152 21.01 -4.95 -0.75
C TRP A 152 19.86 -5.94 -1.00
N PHE A 153 18.82 -5.52 -1.73
CA PHE A 153 17.69 -6.38 -2.05
C PHE A 153 18.11 -7.64 -2.83
N THR A 154 19.00 -7.49 -3.80
CA THR A 154 19.53 -8.61 -4.61
C THR A 154 20.26 -9.63 -3.73
N GLU A 155 21.09 -9.16 -2.79
CA GLU A 155 21.78 -10.02 -1.81
C GLU A 155 20.81 -10.71 -0.85
N PHE A 156 19.76 -10.00 -0.44
CA PHE A 156 18.71 -10.53 0.43
C PHE A 156 17.93 -11.64 -0.27
N MET A 157 17.50 -11.43 -1.52
CA MET A 157 16.83 -12.47 -2.30
C MET A 157 17.71 -13.71 -2.51
N GLY A 158 19.02 -13.52 -2.67
CA GLY A 158 19.99 -14.63 -2.70
C GLY A 158 20.05 -15.44 -1.39
N SER A 159 19.73 -14.81 -0.26
CA SER A 159 19.67 -15.44 1.07
C SER A 159 18.29 -15.98 1.44
N CYS A 160 17.24 -15.64 0.67
CA CYS A 160 15.83 -15.82 1.04
C CYS A 160 15.05 -16.71 0.04
N SER A 161 15.59 -17.88 -0.31
CA SER A 161 15.05 -18.73 -1.40
C SER A 161 13.64 -19.31 -1.16
N SER A 162 13.15 -19.32 0.08
CA SER A 162 11.84 -19.88 0.45
C SER A 162 10.94 -18.88 1.19
N CYS A 163 11.18 -17.58 1.00
CA CYS A 163 10.53 -16.54 1.81
C CYS A 163 9.10 -16.19 1.39
N GLY A 164 8.60 -16.78 0.28
CA GLY A 164 7.22 -16.57 -0.17
C GLY A 164 6.91 -15.12 -0.57
N ILE A 165 7.94 -14.32 -0.88
CA ILE A 165 7.82 -12.91 -1.24
C ILE A 165 7.08 -12.80 -2.57
N THR A 166 6.07 -11.94 -2.62
CA THR A 166 5.23 -11.70 -3.81
C THR A 166 5.50 -10.36 -4.49
N GLY A 167 6.10 -9.41 -3.74
CA GLY A 167 6.39 -8.06 -4.22
C GLY A 167 7.61 -7.40 -3.59
N LEU A 168 8.17 -6.43 -4.31
CA LEU A 168 9.31 -5.61 -3.90
C LEU A 168 8.82 -4.28 -3.34
N ALA A 169 9.23 -3.89 -2.14
CA ALA A 169 9.06 -2.54 -1.61
C ALA A 169 10.34 -1.70 -1.78
N VAL A 170 10.17 -0.45 -2.18
CA VAL A 170 11.25 0.54 -2.34
C VAL A 170 10.82 1.91 -1.85
N HIS A 171 11.79 2.70 -1.40
CA HIS A 171 11.65 4.10 -1.05
C HIS A 171 12.46 4.97 -1.98
N TRP A 172 11.99 6.18 -2.25
CA TRP A 172 12.73 7.16 -3.03
C TRP A 172 12.62 8.58 -2.46
N TYR A 173 13.77 9.23 -2.28
CA TYR A 173 13.84 10.63 -1.92
C TYR A 173 14.82 11.33 -2.86
N GLY A 174 14.35 12.32 -3.61
CA GLY A 174 15.14 12.95 -4.66
C GLY A 174 14.60 14.30 -5.10
N ASN A 175 14.92 14.74 -6.32
CA ASN A 175 14.66 16.14 -6.69
C ASN A 175 13.79 16.29 -7.95
N THR A 176 13.73 15.29 -8.83
CA THR A 176 12.99 15.42 -10.10
C THR A 176 12.12 14.20 -10.40
N ALA A 177 11.11 14.41 -11.26
CA ALA A 177 10.25 13.34 -11.75
C ALA A 177 11.03 12.30 -12.56
N GLU A 178 12.00 12.73 -13.37
CA GLU A 178 12.81 11.83 -14.20
C GLU A 178 13.68 10.90 -13.34
N GLU A 179 14.26 11.41 -12.25
CA GLU A 179 15.02 10.60 -11.30
C GLU A 179 14.12 9.55 -10.62
N PHE A 180 12.91 9.95 -10.23
CA PHE A 180 11.91 9.08 -9.64
C PHE A 180 11.46 7.97 -10.60
N GLU A 181 11.03 8.33 -11.81
CA GLU A 181 10.58 7.38 -12.84
C GLU A 181 11.68 6.40 -13.24
N SER A 182 12.92 6.88 -13.35
CA SER A 182 14.10 6.05 -13.61
C SER A 182 14.32 5.01 -12.51
N PHE A 183 14.23 5.42 -11.24
CA PHE A 183 14.40 4.50 -10.12
C PHE A 183 13.27 3.47 -10.04
N VAL A 184 12.01 3.89 -10.18
CA VAL A 184 10.87 2.96 -10.15
C VAL A 184 10.94 1.96 -11.31
N THR A 185 11.39 2.39 -12.50
CA THR A 185 11.64 1.49 -13.65
C THR A 185 12.71 0.44 -13.34
N GLN A 186 13.78 0.83 -12.63
CA GLN A 186 14.80 -0.12 -12.16
C GLN A 186 14.21 -1.11 -11.15
N ALA A 187 13.42 -0.64 -10.18
CA ALA A 187 12.75 -1.50 -9.21
C ALA A 187 11.81 -2.51 -9.90
N ILE A 188 11.04 -2.09 -10.89
CA ILE A 188 10.20 -2.98 -11.72
C ILE A 188 11.06 -4.05 -12.41
N SER A 189 12.17 -3.65 -13.04
CA SER A 189 13.07 -4.58 -13.72
C SER A 189 13.69 -5.59 -12.74
N THR A 190 14.09 -5.13 -11.55
CA THR A 190 14.59 -6.00 -10.48
C THR A 190 13.52 -6.97 -9.98
N ALA A 191 12.29 -6.51 -9.75
CA ALA A 191 11.18 -7.37 -9.36
C ALA A 191 10.92 -8.48 -10.40
N GLN A 192 10.93 -8.14 -11.69
CA GLN A 192 10.78 -9.10 -12.79
C GLN A 192 11.89 -10.15 -12.82
N GLN A 193 13.15 -9.75 -12.58
CA GLN A 193 14.29 -10.69 -12.52
C GLN A 193 14.08 -11.79 -11.47
N TYR A 194 13.40 -11.45 -10.37
CA TYR A 194 13.09 -12.40 -9.28
C TYR A 194 11.68 -13.01 -9.39
N GLY A 195 10.96 -12.79 -10.49
CA GLY A 195 9.62 -13.33 -10.72
C GLY A 195 8.56 -12.77 -9.78
N LEU A 196 8.79 -11.60 -9.19
CA LEU A 196 7.84 -10.92 -8.33
C LEU A 196 6.75 -10.26 -9.18
N SER A 197 5.52 -10.25 -8.65
CA SER A 197 4.34 -9.79 -9.40
C SER A 197 4.01 -8.32 -9.18
N GLU A 198 4.61 -7.68 -8.18
CA GLU A 198 4.28 -6.30 -7.81
C GLU A 198 5.45 -5.52 -7.21
N VAL A 199 5.41 -4.21 -7.41
CA VAL A 199 6.29 -3.20 -6.80
C VAL A 199 5.45 -2.26 -5.96
N TRP A 200 5.92 -2.03 -4.75
CA TRP A 200 5.40 -1.08 -3.79
C TRP A 200 6.38 0.08 -3.68
N VAL A 201 5.93 1.28 -4.00
CA VAL A 201 6.66 2.52 -3.71
C VAL A 201 6.12 3.06 -2.39
N SER A 202 6.44 2.38 -1.28
CA SER A 202 5.84 2.65 0.02
C SER A 202 6.17 4.05 0.54
N GLU A 203 7.28 4.64 0.08
CA GLU A 203 7.61 6.04 0.31
C GLU A 203 8.17 6.67 -0.97
N PHE A 204 7.68 7.85 -1.31
CA PHE A 204 8.38 8.75 -2.20
C PHE A 204 8.13 10.22 -1.84
N ALA A 205 9.16 11.06 -1.92
CA ALA A 205 9.02 12.50 -1.78
C ALA A 205 10.17 13.27 -2.43
N LEU A 206 9.93 14.56 -2.68
CA LEU A 206 11.02 15.49 -2.92
C LEU A 206 11.85 15.67 -1.64
N ASN A 207 13.17 15.82 -1.77
CA ASN A 207 14.07 16.08 -0.64
C ASN A 207 13.67 17.34 0.15
N SER A 208 13.11 18.34 -0.53
CA SER A 208 12.59 19.57 0.08
C SER A 208 11.44 19.32 1.06
N ASP A 209 10.74 18.19 0.93
CA ASP A 209 9.49 17.92 1.60
C ASP A 209 9.68 17.02 2.82
N VAL A 210 10.81 16.31 2.93
CA VAL A 210 11.07 15.31 3.98
C VAL A 210 10.92 15.90 5.40
N SER A 211 11.25 17.18 5.58
CA SER A 211 11.11 17.90 6.85
C SER A 211 9.77 18.63 7.03
N GLY A 212 8.80 18.45 6.13
CA GLY A 212 7.51 19.16 6.17
C GLY A 212 7.66 20.67 5.93
N THR A 213 8.69 21.06 5.17
CA THR A 213 9.01 22.47 4.86
C THR A 213 8.98 22.77 3.36
N GLY A 214 8.58 21.79 2.56
CA GLY A 214 8.44 21.93 1.11
C GLY A 214 7.35 22.95 0.77
N ASP A 215 7.50 23.60 -0.39
CA ASP A 215 6.44 24.43 -0.94
C ASP A 215 5.35 23.53 -1.57
N PRO A 216 4.10 23.52 -1.06
CA PRO A 216 3.06 22.62 -1.55
C PRO A 216 2.76 22.78 -3.05
N ALA A 217 2.99 23.95 -3.64
CA ALA A 217 2.78 24.15 -5.08
C ALA A 217 3.87 23.43 -5.91
N THR A 218 5.12 23.46 -5.46
CA THR A 218 6.22 22.70 -6.05
C THR A 218 5.97 21.19 -5.96
N THR A 219 5.55 20.71 -4.79
CA THR A 219 5.16 19.31 -4.58
C THR A 219 3.98 18.91 -5.49
N ALA A 220 2.96 19.75 -5.60
CA ALA A 220 1.82 19.52 -6.47
C ALA A 220 2.24 19.37 -7.95
N ALA A 221 3.17 20.19 -8.43
CA ALA A 221 3.69 20.09 -9.81
C ALA A 221 4.43 18.76 -10.05
N PHE A 222 5.23 18.30 -9.08
CA PHE A 222 5.87 16.99 -9.13
C PHE A 222 4.84 15.86 -9.16
N LEU A 223 3.86 15.88 -8.23
CA LEU A 223 2.80 14.88 -8.13
C LEU A 223 1.95 14.79 -9.40
N ASN A 224 1.59 15.93 -10.00
CA ASN A 224 0.84 15.96 -11.26
C ASN A 224 1.60 15.32 -12.44
N THR A 225 2.93 15.24 -12.35
CA THR A 225 3.75 14.53 -13.34
C THR A 225 3.79 13.02 -13.04
N VAL A 226 4.14 12.64 -11.82
CA VAL A 226 4.48 11.24 -11.51
C VAL A 226 3.27 10.36 -11.23
N LEU A 227 2.15 10.90 -10.74
CA LEU A 227 0.98 10.09 -10.37
C LEU A 227 0.30 9.43 -11.58
N PRO A 228 0.01 10.14 -12.70
CA PRO A 228 -0.52 9.49 -13.89
C PRO A 228 0.43 8.43 -14.45
N TRP A 229 1.74 8.67 -14.36
CA TRP A 229 2.74 7.70 -14.79
C TRP A 229 2.73 6.45 -13.91
N LEU A 230 2.73 6.59 -12.57
CA LEU A 230 2.61 5.47 -11.62
C LEU A 230 1.33 4.67 -11.85
N ASP A 231 0.20 5.36 -12.07
CA ASP A 231 -1.08 4.71 -12.33
C ASP A 231 -1.04 3.85 -13.60
N SER A 232 -0.28 4.28 -14.62
CA SER A 232 -0.07 3.53 -15.87
C SER A 232 0.90 2.35 -15.78
N GLN A 233 1.70 2.23 -14.71
CA GLN A 233 2.64 1.11 -14.55
C GLN A 233 1.92 -0.13 -13.99
N ASP A 234 1.77 -1.18 -14.79
CA ASP A 234 1.04 -2.41 -14.40
C ASP A 234 1.61 -3.09 -13.14
N MET A 235 2.94 -3.09 -12.98
CA MET A 235 3.59 -3.73 -11.83
C MET A 235 3.60 -2.87 -10.57
N VAL A 236 3.39 -1.55 -10.67
CA VAL A 236 3.24 -0.72 -9.48
C VAL A 236 1.84 -0.95 -8.95
N SER A 237 1.70 -1.65 -7.84
CA SER A 237 0.39 -1.97 -7.25
C SER A 237 0.01 -1.01 -6.13
N HIS A 238 1.01 -0.45 -5.43
CA HIS A 238 0.81 0.39 -4.25
C HIS A 238 1.88 1.50 -4.20
N TYR A 239 1.47 2.72 -3.89
CA TYR A 239 2.40 3.81 -3.63
C TYR A 239 1.85 4.83 -2.63
N SER A 240 2.72 5.43 -1.81
CA SER A 240 2.36 6.50 -0.87
C SER A 240 3.36 7.64 -0.93
N TYR A 241 2.86 8.87 -1.12
CA TYR A 241 3.71 10.05 -0.93
C TYR A 241 4.10 10.15 0.55
N PHE A 242 5.32 10.57 0.85
CA PHE A 242 5.78 10.79 2.21
C PHE A 242 5.49 12.24 2.64
N MET A 243 4.52 12.52 3.51
CA MET A 243 3.58 11.59 4.16
C MET A 243 2.21 12.23 4.44
N CYS A 244 1.26 11.44 4.95
CA CYS A 244 -0.06 11.89 5.37
C CYS A 244 0.04 12.63 6.72
N ALA A 245 0.47 13.88 6.68
CA ALA A 245 0.66 14.73 7.86
C ALA A 245 0.58 16.24 7.54
N GLU A 246 0.52 17.03 8.60
CA GLU A 246 0.57 18.50 8.56
C GLU A 246 1.84 19.00 7.88
N ASN A 247 1.71 20.00 7.01
CA ASN A 247 2.76 20.58 6.16
C ASN A 247 3.32 19.65 5.07
N TYR A 248 2.91 18.39 5.00
CA TYR A 248 3.23 17.49 3.90
C TYR A 248 2.11 17.54 2.85
N LEU A 249 0.97 16.91 3.15
CA LEU A 249 -0.23 16.89 2.30
C LEU A 249 -1.39 17.70 2.88
N LEU A 250 -1.24 18.16 4.13
CA LEU A 250 -2.30 18.84 4.88
C LEU A 250 -1.90 20.26 5.31
N ASN A 251 -2.93 21.07 5.52
CA ASN A 251 -2.90 22.33 6.27
C ASN A 251 -4.09 22.30 7.24
N GLY A 252 -3.82 22.07 8.51
CA GLY A 252 -4.79 21.63 9.50
C GLY A 252 -5.49 20.32 9.11
N ASN A 253 -6.82 20.31 9.17
CA ASN A 253 -7.64 19.14 8.79
C ASN A 253 -8.08 19.17 7.32
N THR A 254 -7.41 19.94 6.48
CA THR A 254 -7.74 20.09 5.05
C THR A 254 -6.53 19.80 4.18
N LEU A 255 -6.77 19.41 2.94
CA LEU A 255 -5.72 19.21 1.95
C LEU A 255 -5.03 20.55 1.65
N ASN A 256 -3.71 20.55 1.56
CA ASN A 256 -2.98 21.64 0.92
C ASN A 256 -2.89 21.38 -0.61
N ALA A 257 -2.22 22.24 -1.38
CA ALA A 257 -2.09 22.07 -2.83
C ALA A 257 -1.47 20.71 -3.23
N ALA A 258 -0.52 20.19 -2.45
CA ALA A 258 0.08 18.88 -2.67
C ALA A 258 -0.92 17.75 -2.38
N GLY A 259 -1.69 17.85 -1.28
CA GLY A 259 -2.74 16.89 -0.94
C GLY A 259 -3.87 16.86 -1.97
N GLU A 260 -4.26 18.02 -2.51
CA GLU A 260 -5.22 18.13 -3.62
C GLU A 260 -4.70 17.43 -4.87
N ALA A 261 -3.44 17.68 -5.25
CA ALA A 261 -2.82 16.97 -6.37
C ALA A 261 -2.74 15.45 -6.12
N TYR A 262 -2.33 15.03 -4.91
CA TYR A 262 -2.20 13.62 -4.53
C TYR A 262 -3.52 12.85 -4.64
N THR A 263 -4.61 13.48 -4.23
CA THR A 263 -5.94 12.88 -4.21
C THR A 263 -6.73 13.10 -5.51
N SER A 264 -6.21 13.87 -6.46
CA SER A 264 -6.87 14.11 -7.74
C SER A 264 -6.92 12.82 -8.57
N THR A 265 -8.13 12.33 -8.87
CA THR A 265 -8.28 11.19 -9.78
C THR A 265 -8.18 11.68 -11.21
N SER A 266 -7.29 11.11 -12.02
CA SER A 266 -7.31 11.33 -13.46
C SER A 266 -8.65 10.85 -14.01
N SER A 267 -9.46 11.77 -14.51
CA SER A 267 -10.76 11.52 -15.15
C SER A 267 -10.62 10.81 -16.49
#